data_AF-A0A6J4TJ74-F1
#
_entry.id   AF-A0A6J4TJ74-F1
#
_cell.length_a   1.000
_cell.length_b   1.000
_cell.length_c   1.000
_cell.angle_alpha   90.00
_cell.angle_beta   90.00
_cell.angle_gamma   90.00
#
_symmetry.space_group_name_H-M   'P 1'
#
loop_
_entity.id
_entity.type
_entity.pdbx_description
1 polymer ?
#
loop_
_entity_poly.entity_id
_entity_poly.type
_entity_poly.pdbx_seq_one_letter_code
_entity_poly.pdbx_strand_id
1 'polypeptide(L)'
;VAIVVFGEDPYAEFVGDRASLEFSPADKRDLELMRRLKAAGVPVVSVFLSGRPMWVNPEINASDAFVAAFLPGSEGGGIADVLFRGPGGAVRNDFKGKLSYSWPKRPDQTPLNRGDRNYDPLFAYGYGLTYADNGNLRRLSEERPAGVSAGADGLVFGRSGLPAGWSLGLTEEGGPNVVVTGNAGATGSSRLAVAGVDRRAQEDARRFTWNGSGAASLQISSAQPLDISREANGELSLIIEYRVDQPPTAPVLVGMVSGAGNRVTVPITGALRAAPAGQWTSMAIPLRCLRDAGVDMQRVIAPITISTAGRLTLSVSDVRIASAAVSQTQCGQA
;
A
#
# COMPACT_ATOMS: atom_id res chain seq x y z
N VAL A 1 -23.18 16.21 4.43
CA VAL A 1 -22.90 14.84 3.97
C VAL A 1 -21.59 14.85 3.19
N ALA A 2 -20.76 13.83 3.34
CA ALA A 2 -19.57 13.61 2.55
C ALA A 2 -19.76 12.32 1.73
N ILE A 3 -19.50 12.37 0.43
CA ILE A 3 -19.44 11.17 -0.41
C ILE A 3 -17.96 10.79 -0.52
N VAL A 4 -17.58 9.66 0.05
CA VAL A 4 -16.19 9.18 0.06
C VAL A 4 -16.06 8.07 -0.97
N VAL A 5 -15.34 8.36 -2.05
CA VAL A 5 -15.02 7.37 -3.09
C VAL A 5 -13.65 6.79 -2.78
N PHE A 6 -13.58 5.48 -2.58
CA PHE A 6 -12.34 4.77 -2.24
C PHE A 6 -12.41 3.34 -2.80
N GLY A 7 -11.29 2.63 -2.83
CA GLY A 7 -11.27 1.32 -3.46
C GLY A 7 -9.89 0.72 -3.66
N GLU A 8 -9.86 -0.42 -4.33
CA GLU A 8 -8.62 -1.04 -4.79
C GLU A 8 -7.95 -0.16 -5.87
N ASP A 9 -6.62 -0.13 -5.88
CA ASP A 9 -5.87 0.35 -7.04
C ASP A 9 -6.11 -0.57 -8.26
N PRO A 10 -5.97 -0.08 -9.51
CA PRO A 10 -6.10 -0.93 -10.70
C PRO A 10 -5.09 -2.08 -10.73
N TYR A 11 -5.54 -3.27 -11.13
CA TYR A 11 -4.70 -4.45 -11.33
C TYR A 11 -5.24 -5.30 -12.48
N ALA A 12 -4.40 -6.19 -13.01
CA ALA A 12 -4.78 -7.22 -13.97
C ALA A 12 -4.10 -8.55 -13.59
N GLU A 13 -4.78 -9.67 -13.85
CA GLU A 13 -4.25 -11.03 -13.68
C GLU A 13 -3.58 -11.25 -12.30
N PHE A 14 -2.38 -11.83 -12.28
CA PHE A 14 -1.59 -12.16 -11.11
C PHE A 14 -1.00 -10.93 -10.39
N VAL A 15 -1.40 -9.71 -10.72
CA VAL A 15 -1.16 -8.55 -9.86
C VAL A 15 -2.25 -8.50 -8.78
N GLY A 16 -3.44 -9.07 -9.06
CA GLY A 16 -4.64 -8.92 -8.27
C GLY A 16 -4.80 -9.91 -7.10
N ASP A 17 -4.38 -11.16 -7.18
CA ASP A 17 -4.45 -12.12 -6.06
C ASP A 17 -3.83 -11.55 -4.77
N ARG A 18 -4.49 -11.86 -3.65
CA ARG A 18 -4.13 -11.38 -2.32
C ARG A 18 -4.18 -12.55 -1.35
N ALA A 19 -3.37 -12.48 -0.31
CA ALA A 19 -3.35 -13.46 0.78
C ALA A 19 -4.47 -13.22 1.82
N SER A 20 -5.11 -12.05 1.79
CA SER A 20 -6.19 -11.66 2.69
C SER A 20 -7.33 -11.01 1.90
N LEU A 21 -8.57 -11.20 2.37
CA LEU A 21 -9.73 -10.47 1.84
C LEU A 21 -9.87 -9.08 2.47
N GLU A 22 -9.11 -8.74 3.50
CA GLU A 22 -9.15 -7.42 4.12
C GLU A 22 -8.83 -6.32 3.11
N PHE A 23 -9.66 -5.27 3.07
CA PHE A 23 -9.34 -4.09 2.30
C PHE A 23 -8.20 -3.31 2.96
N SER A 24 -7.12 -3.09 2.20
CA SER A 24 -5.95 -2.30 2.59
C SER A 24 -5.44 -2.62 4.02
N PRO A 25 -5.03 -3.87 4.31
CA PRO A 25 -4.62 -4.28 5.65
C PRO A 25 -3.42 -3.49 6.17
N ALA A 26 -2.56 -2.98 5.27
CA ALA A 26 -1.37 -2.21 5.58
C ALA A 26 -1.51 -0.69 5.44
N ASP A 27 -2.57 -0.18 4.78
CA ASP A 27 -2.83 1.25 4.61
C ASP A 27 -4.30 1.58 4.96
N LYS A 28 -4.53 2.06 6.18
CA LYS A 28 -5.89 2.37 6.68
C LYS A 28 -6.33 3.81 6.45
N ARG A 29 -5.70 4.54 5.51
CA ARG A 29 -5.99 5.96 5.26
C ARG A 29 -7.47 6.26 4.98
N ASP A 30 -8.15 5.41 4.22
CA ASP A 30 -9.55 5.66 3.81
C ASP A 30 -10.48 5.47 5.00
N LEU A 31 -10.24 4.43 5.80
CA LEU A 31 -10.91 4.19 7.07
C LEU A 31 -10.70 5.35 8.06
N GLU A 32 -9.48 5.86 8.17
CA GLU A 32 -9.17 7.00 9.02
C GLU A 32 -9.88 8.28 8.56
N LEU A 33 -9.95 8.53 7.25
CA LEU A 33 -10.72 9.65 6.69
C LEU A 33 -12.20 9.55 7.07
N MET A 34 -12.81 8.38 6.84
CA MET A 34 -14.22 8.14 7.18
C MET A 34 -14.49 8.31 8.68
N ARG A 35 -13.63 7.75 9.53
CA ARG A 35 -13.74 7.91 11.00
C ARG A 35 -13.63 9.37 11.43
N ARG A 36 -12.74 10.16 10.83
CA ARG A 36 -12.61 11.60 11.11
C ARG A 36 -13.87 12.38 10.72
N LEU A 37 -14.44 12.10 9.54
CA LEU A 37 -15.70 12.71 9.08
C LEU A 37 -16.86 12.38 10.03
N LYS A 38 -17.00 11.11 10.40
CA LYS A 38 -18.04 10.65 11.32
C LYS A 38 -17.89 11.25 12.72
N ALA A 39 -16.66 11.33 13.24
CA ALA A 39 -16.37 11.99 14.52
C ALA A 39 -16.70 13.50 14.51
N ALA A 40 -16.58 14.14 13.35
CA ALA A 40 -17.00 15.54 13.15
C ALA A 40 -18.52 15.71 12.93
N GLY A 41 -19.31 14.63 13.04
CA GLY A 41 -20.77 14.66 12.85
C GLY A 41 -21.20 14.80 11.38
N VAL A 42 -20.29 14.57 10.42
CA VAL A 42 -20.62 14.61 8.98
C VAL A 42 -21.15 13.24 8.56
N PRO A 43 -22.37 13.14 8.00
CA PRO A 43 -22.86 11.88 7.45
C PRO A 43 -21.99 11.41 6.28
N VAL A 44 -21.60 10.14 6.26
CA VAL A 44 -20.67 9.55 5.29
C VAL A 44 -21.42 8.57 4.38
N VAL A 45 -21.42 8.86 3.07
CA VAL A 45 -21.86 7.93 2.02
C VAL A 45 -20.63 7.39 1.31
N SER A 46 -20.38 6.10 1.47
CA SER A 46 -19.21 5.41 0.94
C SER A 46 -19.51 4.80 -0.43
N VAL A 47 -18.66 5.07 -1.41
CA VAL A 47 -18.70 4.46 -2.75
C VAL A 47 -17.42 3.66 -2.93
N PHE A 48 -17.55 2.34 -2.85
CA PHE A 48 -16.43 1.40 -2.85
C PHE A 48 -16.19 0.82 -4.26
N LEU A 49 -15.01 1.12 -4.81
CA LEU A 49 -14.54 0.62 -6.10
C LEU A 49 -13.68 -0.62 -5.90
N SER A 50 -14.07 -1.74 -6.48
CA SER A 50 -13.34 -3.02 -6.30
C SER A 50 -13.64 -4.00 -7.42
N GLY A 51 -12.70 -4.89 -7.71
CA GLY A 51 -12.91 -5.98 -8.65
C GLY A 51 -13.71 -7.15 -8.06
N ARG A 52 -13.92 -7.15 -6.74
CA ARG A 52 -14.46 -8.29 -5.97
C ARG A 52 -14.95 -7.87 -4.58
N PRO A 53 -15.79 -8.68 -3.91
CA PRO A 53 -16.08 -8.49 -2.49
C PRO A 53 -14.82 -8.60 -1.64
N MET A 54 -14.69 -7.70 -0.67
CA MET A 54 -13.60 -7.66 0.30
C MET A 54 -14.17 -7.52 1.71
N TRP A 55 -13.40 -7.92 2.71
CA TRP A 55 -13.74 -7.65 4.10
C TRP A 55 -13.50 -6.17 4.40
N VAL A 56 -14.62 -5.44 4.57
CA VAL A 56 -14.69 -3.99 4.76
C VAL A 56 -15.58 -3.62 5.94
N ASN A 57 -15.69 -4.50 6.94
CA ASN A 57 -16.53 -4.27 8.12
C ASN A 57 -16.18 -2.95 8.84
N PRO A 58 -14.89 -2.60 9.06
CA PRO A 58 -14.54 -1.31 9.65
C PRO A 58 -15.03 -0.11 8.83
N GLU A 59 -14.92 -0.17 7.52
CA GLU A 59 -15.33 0.89 6.59
C GLU A 59 -16.87 1.01 6.54
N ILE A 60 -17.60 -0.11 6.55
CA ILE A 60 -19.06 -0.13 6.69
C ILE A 60 -19.47 0.52 8.02
N ASN A 61 -18.83 0.16 9.14
CA ASN A 61 -19.11 0.76 10.45
C ASN A 61 -18.82 2.28 10.48
N ALA A 62 -17.82 2.74 9.71
CA ALA A 62 -17.46 4.14 9.57
C ALA A 62 -18.35 4.92 8.58
N SER A 63 -19.30 4.24 7.92
CA SER A 63 -20.23 4.82 6.95
C SER A 63 -21.65 4.91 7.52
N ASP A 64 -22.48 5.78 6.93
CA ASP A 64 -23.94 5.81 7.13
C ASP A 64 -24.68 5.14 5.97
N ALA A 65 -24.07 5.13 4.78
CA ALA A 65 -24.48 4.31 3.63
C ALA A 65 -23.23 3.78 2.91
N PHE A 66 -23.32 2.58 2.33
CA PHE A 66 -22.21 1.94 1.63
C PHE A 66 -22.69 1.35 0.31
N VAL A 67 -22.03 1.73 -0.79
CA VAL A 67 -22.34 1.28 -2.15
C VAL A 67 -21.13 0.53 -2.71
N ALA A 68 -21.34 -0.74 -3.09
CA ALA A 68 -20.39 -1.47 -3.91
C ALA A 68 -20.58 -1.07 -5.38
N ALA A 69 -19.69 -0.23 -5.90
CA ALA A 69 -19.76 0.30 -7.27
C ALA A 69 -18.91 -0.52 -8.27
N PHE A 70 -18.19 -1.52 -7.79
CA PHE A 70 -17.30 -2.39 -8.58
C PHE A 70 -16.30 -1.57 -9.42
N LEU A 71 -16.09 -1.93 -10.70
CA LEU A 71 -15.28 -1.20 -11.67
C LEU A 71 -16.21 -0.62 -12.76
N PRO A 72 -16.76 0.59 -12.57
CA PRO A 72 -17.90 1.10 -13.36
C PRO A 72 -17.54 1.55 -14.80
N GLY A 73 -16.26 1.54 -15.17
CA GLY A 73 -15.81 1.99 -16.49
C GLY A 73 -15.81 3.51 -16.65
N SER A 74 -15.96 4.00 -17.88
CA SER A 74 -15.86 5.43 -18.22
C SER A 74 -17.03 6.28 -17.71
N GLU A 75 -18.21 5.68 -17.56
CA GLU A 75 -19.47 6.41 -17.30
C GLU A 75 -19.73 6.65 -15.81
N GLY A 76 -18.78 7.29 -15.12
CA GLY A 76 -18.89 7.58 -13.68
C GLY A 76 -20.13 8.40 -13.28
N GLY A 77 -20.75 9.12 -14.23
CA GLY A 77 -22.02 9.82 -14.03
C GLY A 77 -23.17 8.92 -13.58
N GLY A 78 -23.15 7.62 -13.94
CA GLY A 78 -24.17 6.66 -13.51
C GLY A 78 -24.24 6.46 -12.00
N ILE A 79 -23.15 6.71 -11.27
CA ILE A 79 -23.16 6.71 -9.79
C ILE A 79 -24.03 7.86 -9.28
N ALA A 80 -23.89 9.06 -9.88
CA ALA A 80 -24.66 10.22 -9.49
C ALA A 80 -26.15 10.09 -9.85
N ASP A 81 -26.46 9.43 -10.96
CA ASP A 81 -27.84 9.19 -11.42
C ASP A 81 -28.69 8.38 -10.42
N VAL A 82 -28.03 7.57 -9.58
CA VAL A 82 -28.66 6.86 -8.47
C VAL A 82 -28.57 7.69 -7.20
N LEU A 83 -27.37 8.11 -6.77
CA LEU A 83 -27.18 8.74 -5.46
C LEU A 83 -27.91 10.08 -5.25
N PHE A 84 -28.15 10.84 -6.32
CA PHE A 84 -28.76 12.16 -6.21
C PHE A 84 -30.21 12.19 -6.66
N ARG A 85 -31.02 12.94 -5.90
CA ARG A 85 -32.38 13.30 -6.29
C ARG A 85 -32.38 14.24 -7.51
N GLY A 86 -33.47 14.22 -8.24
CA GLY A 86 -33.74 15.14 -9.35
C GLY A 86 -34.21 16.51 -8.87
N PRO A 87 -34.42 17.43 -9.83
CA PRO A 87 -35.08 18.69 -9.56
C PRO A 87 -36.42 18.42 -8.87
N GLY A 88 -36.74 19.18 -7.82
CA GLY A 88 -37.94 18.96 -7.01
C GLY A 88 -37.85 17.81 -5.98
N GLY A 89 -36.67 17.20 -5.82
CA GLY A 89 -36.43 16.20 -4.77
C GLY A 89 -36.93 14.78 -5.10
N ALA A 90 -37.37 14.52 -6.33
CA ALA A 90 -37.79 13.18 -6.75
C ALA A 90 -36.59 12.22 -6.85
N VAL A 91 -36.79 10.94 -6.58
CA VAL A 91 -35.81 9.90 -6.92
C VAL A 91 -35.72 9.79 -8.44
N ARG A 92 -34.50 9.86 -9.00
CA ARG A 92 -34.29 9.68 -10.45
C ARG A 92 -34.26 8.21 -10.83
N ASN A 93 -33.37 7.46 -10.18
CA ASN A 93 -33.17 6.03 -10.37
C ASN A 93 -32.99 5.37 -9.01
N ASP A 94 -33.60 4.20 -8.82
CA ASP A 94 -33.38 3.35 -7.65
C ASP A 94 -32.26 2.32 -7.92
N PHE A 95 -31.69 1.77 -6.85
CA PHE A 95 -30.80 0.62 -6.92
C PHE A 95 -31.55 -0.60 -7.43
N LYS A 96 -30.93 -1.30 -8.39
CA LYS A 96 -31.45 -2.57 -8.95
C LYS A 96 -30.44 -3.72 -8.85
N GLY A 97 -29.16 -3.38 -8.66
CA GLY A 97 -28.09 -4.36 -8.58
C GLY A 97 -28.28 -5.30 -7.39
N LYS A 98 -28.02 -6.58 -7.62
CA LYS A 98 -27.96 -7.61 -6.58
C LYS A 98 -26.60 -8.29 -6.66
N LEU A 99 -26.04 -8.66 -5.51
CA LEU A 99 -24.72 -9.28 -5.43
C LEU A 99 -24.66 -10.57 -6.25
N SER A 100 -23.80 -10.60 -7.27
CA SER A 100 -23.45 -11.83 -8.01
C SER A 100 -22.33 -12.63 -7.34
N TYR A 101 -21.74 -12.10 -6.27
CA TYR A 101 -20.73 -12.74 -5.42
C TYR A 101 -21.09 -12.56 -3.95
N SER A 102 -20.87 -13.58 -3.13
CA SER A 102 -21.09 -13.51 -1.68
C SER A 102 -20.13 -12.50 -1.04
N TRP A 103 -20.62 -11.68 -0.10
CA TRP A 103 -19.77 -10.73 0.63
C TRP A 103 -19.22 -11.35 1.91
N PRO A 104 -17.90 -11.34 2.15
CA PRO A 104 -17.30 -11.98 3.31
C PRO A 104 -17.61 -11.22 4.62
N LYS A 105 -17.82 -11.98 5.70
CA LYS A 105 -17.96 -11.49 7.07
C LYS A 105 -16.64 -11.40 7.83
N ARG A 106 -15.63 -12.17 7.41
CA ARG A 106 -14.28 -12.22 7.96
C ARG A 106 -13.21 -12.12 6.87
N PRO A 107 -11.99 -11.66 7.18
CA PRO A 107 -10.93 -11.49 6.17
C PRO A 107 -10.33 -12.82 5.66
N ASP A 108 -10.69 -13.96 6.26
CA ASP A 108 -10.22 -15.31 5.91
C ASP A 108 -11.28 -16.19 5.23
N GLN A 109 -12.48 -15.66 4.96
CA GLN A 109 -13.60 -16.44 4.42
C GLN A 109 -13.48 -16.69 2.91
N THR A 110 -12.55 -17.56 2.53
CA THR A 110 -12.42 -18.06 1.16
C THR A 110 -12.17 -19.57 1.16
N PRO A 111 -12.83 -20.35 0.27
CA PRO A 111 -13.92 -19.94 -0.63
C PRO A 111 -15.24 -19.65 0.13
N LEU A 112 -16.13 -18.86 -0.47
CA LEU A 112 -17.45 -18.50 0.09
C LEU A 112 -18.52 -18.42 -1.01
N ASN A 113 -19.15 -19.55 -1.32
CA ASN A 113 -20.04 -19.70 -2.47
C ASN A 113 -21.47 -20.09 -2.06
N ARG A 114 -22.44 -19.60 -2.84
CA ARG A 114 -23.83 -20.03 -2.71
C ARG A 114 -23.92 -21.55 -2.94
N GLY A 115 -24.45 -22.27 -1.96
CA GLY A 115 -24.56 -23.73 -1.99
C GLY A 115 -23.53 -24.44 -1.11
N ASP A 116 -22.54 -23.73 -0.55
CA ASP A 116 -21.63 -24.30 0.43
C ASP A 116 -22.37 -24.77 1.67
N ARG A 117 -21.93 -25.89 2.26
CA ARG A 117 -22.55 -26.48 3.46
C ARG A 117 -22.56 -25.52 4.65
N ASN A 118 -21.53 -24.69 4.77
CA ASN A 118 -21.37 -23.70 5.84
C ASN A 118 -21.44 -22.27 5.27
N TYR A 119 -22.41 -22.00 4.40
CA TYR A 119 -22.59 -20.71 3.77
C TYR A 119 -23.02 -19.62 4.77
N ASP A 120 -22.04 -18.88 5.30
CA ASP A 120 -22.23 -17.82 6.29
C ASP A 120 -21.61 -16.47 5.85
N PRO A 121 -22.14 -15.84 4.78
CA PRO A 121 -21.67 -14.54 4.31
C PRO A 121 -22.13 -13.39 5.21
N LEU A 122 -21.51 -12.21 5.09
CA LEU A 122 -22.05 -10.96 5.64
C LEU A 122 -23.30 -10.54 4.85
N PHE A 123 -23.17 -10.52 3.52
CA PHE A 123 -24.26 -10.30 2.58
C PHE A 123 -24.28 -11.44 1.57
N ALA A 124 -25.40 -12.17 1.52
CA ALA A 124 -25.52 -13.33 0.65
C ALA A 124 -25.58 -12.95 -0.84
N TYR A 125 -25.29 -13.93 -1.70
CA TYR A 125 -25.60 -13.85 -3.13
C TYR A 125 -27.06 -13.42 -3.31
N GLY A 126 -27.29 -12.46 -4.20
CA GLY A 126 -28.60 -11.88 -4.46
C GLY A 126 -29.00 -10.75 -3.50
N TYR A 127 -28.19 -10.40 -2.50
CA TYR A 127 -28.44 -9.26 -1.62
C TYR A 127 -28.27 -7.92 -2.37
N GLY A 128 -29.05 -6.92 -1.98
CA GLY A 128 -28.89 -5.53 -2.43
C GLY A 128 -30.10 -4.72 -2.00
N LEU A 129 -29.88 -3.60 -1.32
CA LEU A 129 -30.96 -2.72 -0.87
C LEU A 129 -31.44 -1.80 -2.00
N THR A 130 -32.68 -1.35 -1.86
CA THR A 130 -33.37 -0.33 -2.66
C THR A 130 -33.81 0.82 -1.74
N TYR A 131 -34.29 1.94 -2.29
CA TYR A 131 -34.79 3.04 -1.47
C TYR A 131 -36.05 2.72 -0.66
N ALA A 132 -36.76 1.64 -1.00
CA ALA A 132 -37.91 1.17 -0.23
C ALA A 132 -37.51 0.35 1.00
N ASP A 133 -36.26 -0.13 1.07
CA ASP A 133 -35.80 -1.00 2.14
C ASP A 133 -35.33 -0.21 3.37
N ASN A 134 -35.45 -0.84 4.55
CA ASN A 134 -34.82 -0.33 5.76
C ASN A 134 -33.35 -0.77 5.81
N GLY A 135 -32.43 0.20 5.75
CA GLY A 135 -30.98 -0.04 5.71
C GLY A 135 -30.29 -0.18 7.07
N ASN A 136 -31.02 -0.28 8.18
CA ASN A 136 -30.42 -0.34 9.51
C ASN A 136 -29.59 -1.62 9.72
N LEU A 137 -28.27 -1.47 9.68
CA LEU A 137 -27.31 -2.53 9.96
C LEU A 137 -26.77 -2.38 11.38
N ARG A 138 -26.74 -3.47 12.15
CA ARG A 138 -26.03 -3.48 13.44
C ARG A 138 -24.54 -3.31 13.20
N ARG A 139 -23.83 -2.73 14.16
CA ARG A 139 -22.37 -2.64 14.12
C ARG A 139 -21.77 -4.03 13.86
N LEU A 140 -20.93 -4.13 12.85
CA LEU A 140 -20.27 -5.35 12.41
C LEU A 140 -19.02 -5.62 13.25
N SER A 141 -18.64 -6.90 13.38
CA SER A 141 -17.37 -7.27 14.03
C SER A 141 -16.19 -6.80 13.19
N GLU A 142 -15.20 -6.18 13.85
CA GLU A 142 -13.93 -5.74 13.27
C GLU A 142 -12.78 -6.70 13.66
N GLU A 143 -13.10 -7.86 14.23
CA GLU A 143 -12.11 -8.85 14.69
C GLU A 143 -11.38 -9.52 13.53
N ARG A 144 -10.06 -9.63 13.67
CA ARG A 144 -9.19 -10.37 12.74
C ARG A 144 -8.80 -11.72 13.36
N PRO A 145 -9.15 -12.85 12.75
CA PRO A 145 -8.70 -14.15 13.21
C PRO A 145 -7.16 -14.25 13.23
N ALA A 146 -6.62 -15.00 14.20
CA ALA A 146 -5.19 -15.26 14.26
C ALA A 146 -4.72 -16.02 13.01
N GLY A 147 -3.57 -15.63 12.45
CA GLY A 147 -3.00 -16.28 11.26
C GLY A 147 -3.43 -15.66 9.92
N VAL A 148 -4.35 -14.68 9.92
CA VAL A 148 -4.61 -13.86 8.72
C VAL A 148 -3.40 -12.95 8.52
N SER A 149 -2.57 -13.26 7.51
CA SER A 149 -1.43 -12.42 7.17
C SER A 149 -1.93 -11.02 6.82
N ALA A 150 -1.39 -10.00 7.48
CA ALA A 150 -1.46 -8.61 7.03
C ALA A 150 -0.54 -8.44 5.80
N GLY A 151 -0.69 -9.34 4.80
CA GLY A 151 0.07 -9.32 3.56
C GLY A 151 -0.01 -7.90 3.02
N ALA A 152 1.14 -7.26 2.91
CA ALA A 152 1.18 -5.81 2.87
C ALA A 152 0.66 -5.22 1.55
N ASP A 153 0.00 -6.01 0.68
CA ASP A 153 -0.40 -5.62 -0.67
C ASP A 153 0.73 -4.85 -1.39
N GLY A 154 1.96 -5.34 -1.20
CA GLY A 154 3.18 -4.71 -1.70
C GLY A 154 3.72 -3.50 -0.92
N LEU A 155 3.00 -2.91 0.05
CA LEU A 155 3.46 -1.79 0.87
C LEU A 155 4.69 -2.17 1.70
N VAL A 156 5.76 -1.38 1.58
CA VAL A 156 7.01 -1.52 2.33
C VAL A 156 7.18 -0.37 3.33
N PHE A 157 6.83 0.85 2.92
CA PHE A 157 6.78 2.05 3.75
C PHE A 157 5.78 3.04 3.15
N GLY A 158 4.99 3.72 3.96
CA GLY A 158 4.08 4.75 3.49
C GLY A 158 3.69 5.72 4.58
N ARG A 159 2.59 6.44 4.35
CA ARG A 159 2.11 7.50 5.27
C ARG A 159 1.95 7.05 6.72
N SER A 160 1.43 5.83 6.93
CA SER A 160 1.23 5.26 8.27
C SER A 160 2.52 4.65 8.87
N GLY A 161 3.66 4.80 8.18
CA GLY A 161 4.94 4.25 8.56
C GLY A 161 5.21 2.87 7.93
N LEU A 162 5.88 2.02 8.69
CA LEU A 162 6.19 0.64 8.29
C LEU A 162 5.00 -0.28 8.59
N PRO A 163 4.78 -1.34 7.79
CA PRO A 163 3.84 -2.39 8.14
C PRO A 163 4.11 -2.99 9.53
N ALA A 164 3.07 -3.51 10.17
CA ALA A 164 3.19 -4.07 11.53
C ALA A 164 4.26 -5.18 11.60
N GLY A 165 5.17 -5.07 12.58
CA GLY A 165 6.27 -6.01 12.79
C GLY A 165 7.52 -5.77 11.91
N TRP A 166 7.45 -4.84 10.96
CA TRP A 166 8.60 -4.48 10.13
C TRP A 166 9.50 -3.47 10.84
N SER A 167 10.76 -3.39 10.43
CA SER A 167 11.75 -2.51 11.06
C SER A 167 12.61 -1.77 10.03
N LEU A 168 13.01 -0.55 10.38
CA LEU A 168 14.01 0.23 9.66
C LEU A 168 15.34 0.13 10.41
N GLY A 169 16.36 -0.41 9.76
CA GLY A 169 17.73 -0.51 10.27
C GLY A 169 18.67 0.43 9.52
N LEU A 170 19.61 1.03 10.26
CA LEU A 170 20.73 1.80 9.72
C LEU A 170 22.04 1.09 10.09
N THR A 171 22.92 0.88 9.12
CA THR A 171 24.25 0.30 9.33
C THR A 171 25.32 1.19 8.72
N GLU A 172 26.47 1.27 9.36
CA GLU A 172 27.70 1.84 8.79
C GLU A 172 28.82 0.81 8.77
N GLU A 173 29.78 0.98 7.87
CA GLU A 173 30.95 0.08 7.80
C GLU A 173 31.66 -0.01 9.16
N GLY A 174 31.75 -1.24 9.70
CA GLY A 174 32.34 -1.54 11.00
C GLY A 174 31.40 -1.33 12.20
N GLY A 175 30.19 -0.83 12.00
CA GLY A 175 29.21 -0.56 13.06
C GLY A 175 28.10 -1.62 13.17
N PRO A 176 27.39 -1.67 14.31
CA PRO A 176 26.22 -2.51 14.46
C PRO A 176 25.03 -2.00 13.64
N ASN A 177 24.01 -2.85 13.46
CA ASN A 177 22.71 -2.41 12.96
C ASN A 177 21.96 -1.63 14.04
N VAL A 178 21.60 -0.38 13.74
CA VAL A 178 20.77 0.47 14.59
C VAL A 178 19.34 0.40 14.10
N VAL A 179 18.47 -0.22 14.89
CA VAL A 179 17.02 -0.22 14.61
C VAL A 179 16.43 1.12 15.02
N VAL A 180 15.78 1.79 14.08
CA VAL A 180 15.15 3.10 14.31
C VAL A 180 13.82 2.89 15.02
N THR A 181 13.73 3.38 16.26
CA THR A 181 12.49 3.45 17.03
C THR A 181 11.87 4.83 16.88
N GLY A 182 10.70 4.93 16.26
CA GLY A 182 10.03 6.21 15.97
C GLY A 182 10.49 6.84 14.66
N ASN A 183 10.64 8.17 14.65
CA ASN A 183 10.81 8.93 13.41
C ASN A 183 12.22 9.50 13.19
N ALA A 184 13.13 9.34 14.15
CA ALA A 184 14.51 9.80 14.04
C ALA A 184 15.51 8.76 14.60
N GLY A 185 16.73 8.78 14.08
CA GLY A 185 17.81 7.90 14.51
C GLY A 185 19.08 8.12 13.70
N ALA A 186 20.21 7.60 14.16
CA ALA A 186 21.47 7.69 13.43
C ALA A 186 22.36 6.48 13.74
N THR A 187 23.29 6.17 12.83
CA THR A 187 24.38 5.25 13.11
C THR A 187 25.34 5.85 14.16
N GLY A 188 26.19 5.01 14.77
CA GLY A 188 27.07 5.43 15.88
C GLY A 188 27.94 6.65 15.56
N SER A 189 28.48 6.72 14.34
CA SER A 189 29.30 7.85 13.88
C SER A 189 28.50 8.90 13.09
N SER A 190 27.16 8.83 13.12
CA SER A 190 26.25 9.67 12.32
C SER A 190 26.59 9.68 10.81
N ARG A 191 27.18 8.59 10.27
CA ARG A 191 27.40 8.46 8.82
C ARG A 191 26.10 8.46 8.05
N LEU A 192 25.07 7.86 8.64
CA LEU A 192 23.72 7.87 8.16
C LEU A 192 22.78 8.25 9.30
N ALA A 193 21.96 9.28 9.08
CA ALA A 193 20.89 9.69 9.97
C ALA A 193 19.54 9.66 9.25
N VAL A 194 18.47 9.44 10.02
CA VAL A 194 17.08 9.55 9.57
C VAL A 194 16.31 10.52 10.45
N ALA A 195 15.39 11.27 9.85
CA ALA A 195 14.43 12.12 10.54
C ALA A 195 13.06 12.11 9.83
N GLY A 196 11.98 12.30 10.59
CA GLY A 196 10.63 12.51 10.07
C GLY A 196 10.56 13.85 9.35
N VAL A 197 9.87 13.88 8.21
CA VAL A 197 9.56 15.12 7.48
C VAL A 197 8.14 15.05 6.94
N ASP A 198 7.55 16.23 6.74
CA ASP A 198 6.19 16.36 6.24
C ASP A 198 6.17 16.37 4.70
N ARG A 199 5.24 15.61 4.12
CA ARG A 199 4.85 15.71 2.70
C ARG A 199 3.35 15.92 2.56
N ARG A 200 2.55 14.91 2.92
CA ARG A 200 1.07 14.93 2.80
C ARG A 200 0.40 14.96 4.17
N ALA A 201 1.12 14.55 5.21
CA ALA A 201 0.74 14.63 6.61
C ALA A 201 1.99 14.86 7.49
N GLN A 202 1.76 15.11 8.78
CA GLN A 202 2.86 15.28 9.72
C GLN A 202 3.70 14.00 9.82
N GLU A 203 5.01 14.14 9.60
CA GLU A 203 6.02 13.09 9.68
C GLU A 203 5.69 11.83 8.85
N ASP A 204 5.02 11.99 7.72
CA ASP A 204 4.63 10.90 6.81
C ASP A 204 5.73 10.48 5.83
N ALA A 205 6.88 11.14 5.88
CA ALA A 205 8.07 10.82 5.11
C ALA A 205 9.31 10.73 6.01
N ARG A 206 10.37 10.10 5.50
CA ARG A 206 11.67 9.98 6.17
C ARG A 206 12.74 10.63 5.30
N ARG A 207 13.47 11.58 5.88
CA ARG A 207 14.71 12.12 5.30
C ARG A 207 15.89 11.31 5.80
N PHE A 208 16.69 10.80 4.89
CA PHE A 208 17.94 10.12 5.13
C PHE A 208 19.10 11.02 4.71
N THR A 209 20.09 11.17 5.57
CA THR A 209 21.27 12.01 5.32
C THR A 209 22.53 11.16 5.47
N TRP A 210 23.23 10.95 4.36
CA TRP A 210 24.59 10.40 4.34
C TRP A 210 25.60 11.55 4.36
N ASN A 211 26.52 11.53 5.32
CA ASN A 211 27.52 12.60 5.49
C ASN A 211 28.77 12.45 4.60
N GLY A 212 28.92 11.30 3.93
CA GLY A 212 30.01 10.98 3.01
C GLY A 212 31.35 10.64 3.64
N SER A 213 31.40 10.33 4.95
CA SER A 213 32.63 9.92 5.65
C SER A 213 32.94 8.42 5.56
N GLY A 214 32.11 7.65 4.86
CA GLY A 214 32.28 6.20 4.66
C GLY A 214 30.98 5.53 4.22
N ALA A 215 31.05 4.23 3.90
CA ALA A 215 29.89 3.46 3.48
C ALA A 215 28.86 3.32 4.61
N ALA A 216 27.59 3.59 4.29
CA ALA A 216 26.45 3.34 5.15
C ALA A 216 25.20 2.97 4.35
N SER A 217 24.30 2.22 4.97
CA SER A 217 23.06 1.74 4.33
C SER A 217 21.87 1.78 5.27
N LEU A 218 20.71 2.09 4.70
CA LEU A 218 19.42 1.78 5.32
C LEU A 218 18.92 0.43 4.80
N GLN A 219 18.12 -0.25 5.62
CA GLN A 219 17.41 -1.48 5.27
C GLN A 219 16.04 -1.50 5.92
N ILE A 220 14.98 -1.78 5.15
CA ILE A 220 13.66 -2.10 5.71
C ILE A 220 13.50 -3.61 5.70
N SER A 221 13.29 -4.20 6.88
CA SER A 221 13.19 -5.66 7.05
C SER A 221 11.78 -6.07 7.46
N SER A 222 11.28 -7.15 6.85
CA SER A 222 9.98 -7.73 7.18
C SER A 222 10.05 -8.60 8.43
N ALA A 223 8.92 -8.74 9.12
CA ALA A 223 8.82 -9.60 10.31
C ALA A 223 9.01 -11.09 9.99
N GLN A 224 8.62 -11.49 8.78
CA GLN A 224 8.69 -12.85 8.25
C GLN A 224 9.21 -12.78 6.81
N PRO A 225 9.91 -13.81 6.31
CA PRO A 225 10.29 -13.88 4.90
C PRO A 225 9.05 -13.72 4.01
N LEU A 226 9.19 -12.87 2.99
CA LEU A 226 8.18 -12.61 1.97
C LEU A 226 8.44 -13.54 0.79
N ASP A 227 7.38 -14.21 0.33
CA ASP A 227 7.35 -14.79 -1.01
C ASP A 227 6.75 -13.75 -1.96
N ILE A 228 7.61 -13.11 -2.74
CA ILE A 228 7.25 -12.17 -3.81
C ILE A 228 7.57 -12.72 -5.20
N SER A 229 7.68 -14.05 -5.33
CA SER A 229 7.99 -14.71 -6.59
C SER A 229 6.91 -14.46 -7.65
N ARG A 230 5.65 -14.37 -7.21
CA ARG A 230 4.52 -14.02 -8.07
C ARG A 230 4.63 -12.61 -8.61
N GLU A 231 4.93 -11.64 -7.76
CA GLU A 231 5.12 -10.23 -8.12
C GLU A 231 6.29 -10.07 -9.08
N ALA A 232 7.40 -10.79 -8.85
CA ALA A 232 8.54 -10.79 -9.75
C ALA A 232 8.22 -11.40 -11.14
N ASN A 233 7.31 -12.38 -11.20
CA ASN A 233 6.86 -12.99 -12.46
C ASN A 233 5.78 -12.17 -13.17
N GLY A 234 4.97 -11.41 -12.44
CA GLY A 234 3.92 -10.53 -12.96
C GLY A 234 4.41 -9.15 -13.42
N GLU A 235 5.73 -8.97 -13.62
CA GLU A 235 6.35 -7.71 -14.07
C GLU A 235 6.10 -6.50 -13.14
N LEU A 236 5.90 -6.75 -11.84
CA LEU A 236 5.83 -5.67 -10.85
C LEU A 236 7.22 -5.04 -10.62
N SER A 237 7.18 -3.83 -10.09
CA SER A 237 8.35 -3.04 -9.75
C SER A 237 8.35 -2.64 -8.28
N LEU A 238 9.55 -2.49 -7.71
CA LEU A 238 9.76 -1.73 -6.48
C LEU A 238 9.68 -0.24 -6.83
N ILE A 239 8.58 0.40 -6.43
CA ILE A 239 8.32 1.83 -6.64
C ILE A 239 8.73 2.60 -5.39
N ILE A 240 9.44 3.70 -5.60
CA ILE A 240 9.90 4.61 -4.54
C ILE A 240 9.43 6.02 -4.89
N GLU A 241 8.64 6.65 -4.03
CA GLU A 241 8.35 8.09 -4.10
C GLU A 241 9.36 8.86 -3.24
N TYR A 242 10.19 9.67 -3.90
CA TYR A 242 11.34 10.32 -3.28
C TYR A 242 11.53 11.77 -3.69
N ARG A 243 12.35 12.49 -2.91
CA ARG A 243 12.86 13.84 -3.21
C ARG A 243 14.35 13.89 -2.88
N VAL A 244 15.14 14.44 -3.80
CA VAL A 244 16.57 14.65 -3.59
C VAL A 244 16.80 16.08 -3.09
N ASP A 245 17.18 16.21 -1.82
CA ASP A 245 17.53 17.50 -1.20
C ASP A 245 19.00 17.84 -1.46
N GLN A 246 19.87 16.82 -1.51
CA GLN A 246 21.28 16.95 -1.88
C GLN A 246 21.67 15.77 -2.79
N PRO A 247 22.15 16.02 -4.02
CA PRO A 247 22.46 14.96 -4.98
C PRO A 247 23.66 14.10 -4.54
N PRO A 248 23.73 12.84 -5.00
CA PRO A 248 24.76 11.92 -4.57
C PRO A 248 26.15 12.24 -5.13
N THR A 249 27.14 12.34 -4.24
CA THR A 249 28.56 12.55 -4.62
C THR A 249 29.32 11.27 -4.94
N ALA A 250 28.75 10.10 -4.64
CA ALA A 250 29.29 8.78 -4.97
C ALA A 250 28.17 7.88 -5.50
N PRO A 251 28.47 6.68 -6.02
CA PRO A 251 27.45 5.74 -6.44
C PRO A 251 26.45 5.43 -5.34
N VAL A 252 25.17 5.34 -5.72
CA VAL A 252 24.06 4.93 -4.85
C VAL A 252 23.49 3.63 -5.40
N LEU A 253 23.36 2.66 -4.51
CA LEU A 253 22.85 1.33 -4.82
C LEU A 253 21.52 1.15 -4.08
N VAL A 254 20.51 0.68 -4.80
CA VAL A 254 19.30 0.11 -4.20
C VAL A 254 19.41 -1.41 -4.26
N GLY A 255 18.84 -2.12 -3.31
CA GLY A 255 18.93 -3.58 -3.30
C GLY A 255 17.85 -4.25 -2.50
N MET A 256 17.91 -5.58 -2.52
CA MET A 256 16.99 -6.47 -1.82
C MET A 256 17.80 -7.62 -1.21
N VAL A 257 17.34 -8.11 -0.05
CA VAL A 257 18.00 -9.18 0.69
C VAL A 257 17.09 -10.38 0.83
N SER A 258 17.60 -11.56 0.50
CA SER A 258 16.89 -12.84 0.60
C SER A 258 17.67 -13.89 1.39
N GLY A 259 16.95 -14.85 1.99
CA GLY A 259 17.54 -16.01 2.65
C GLY A 259 18.48 -15.63 3.80
N ALA A 260 19.66 -16.26 3.84
CA ALA A 260 20.68 -16.06 4.88
C ALA A 260 21.46 -14.72 4.76
N GLY A 261 20.89 -13.70 4.10
CA GLY A 261 21.52 -12.39 3.92
C GLY A 261 22.12 -12.14 2.54
N ASN A 262 21.74 -12.90 1.51
CA ASN A 262 22.18 -12.63 0.14
C ASN A 262 21.60 -11.29 -0.32
N ARG A 263 22.47 -10.29 -0.52
CA ARG A 263 22.10 -8.94 -0.94
C ARG A 263 22.46 -8.74 -2.40
N VAL A 264 21.45 -8.41 -3.19
CA VAL A 264 21.61 -8.05 -4.60
C VAL A 264 21.26 -6.58 -4.76
N THR A 265 22.05 -5.86 -5.56
CA THR A 265 21.89 -4.41 -5.75
C THR A 265 21.89 -4.03 -7.22
N VAL A 266 21.25 -2.90 -7.52
CA VAL A 266 21.32 -2.22 -8.81
C VAL A 266 21.65 -0.73 -8.58
N PRO A 267 22.41 -0.09 -9.47
CA PRO A 267 22.73 1.32 -9.33
C PRO A 267 21.49 2.18 -9.58
N ILE A 268 21.30 3.25 -8.79
CA ILE A 268 20.23 4.25 -9.01
C ILE A 268 20.78 5.68 -9.09
N THR A 269 22.10 5.83 -9.13
CA THR A 269 22.80 7.12 -9.15
C THR A 269 22.30 8.05 -10.26
N GLY A 270 22.06 7.51 -11.46
CA GLY A 270 21.57 8.27 -12.61
C GLY A 270 20.19 8.88 -12.34
N ALA A 271 19.24 8.06 -11.91
CA ALA A 271 17.88 8.50 -11.56
C ALA A 271 17.87 9.56 -10.45
N LEU A 272 18.73 9.42 -9.43
CA LEU A 272 18.84 10.42 -8.36
C LEU A 272 19.48 11.74 -8.82
N ARG A 273 20.44 11.72 -9.75
CA ARG A 273 21.04 12.93 -10.32
C ARG A 273 20.14 13.64 -11.32
N ALA A 274 19.31 12.89 -12.04
CA ALA A 274 18.35 13.43 -13.00
C ALA A 274 17.09 13.99 -12.33
N ALA A 275 16.81 13.60 -11.07
CA ALA A 275 15.65 14.09 -10.33
C ALA A 275 15.72 15.62 -10.13
N PRO A 276 14.60 16.36 -10.33
CA PRO A 276 14.57 17.78 -10.04
C PRO A 276 14.82 18.03 -8.55
N ALA A 277 15.89 18.76 -8.24
CA ALA A 277 16.29 19.01 -6.86
C ALA A 277 15.15 19.66 -6.05
N GLY A 278 14.91 19.15 -4.84
CA GLY A 278 13.85 19.64 -3.96
C GLY A 278 12.41 19.34 -4.42
N GLN A 279 12.20 18.54 -5.48
CA GLN A 279 10.86 18.12 -5.92
C GLN A 279 10.62 16.63 -5.68
N TRP A 280 9.38 16.29 -5.32
CA TRP A 280 8.95 14.90 -5.21
C TRP A 280 8.75 14.30 -6.60
N THR A 281 9.33 13.13 -6.80
CA THR A 281 9.19 12.32 -8.01
C THR A 281 9.09 10.84 -7.63
N SER A 282 9.03 9.96 -8.62
CA SER A 282 9.03 8.52 -8.42
C SER A 282 10.03 7.83 -9.32
N MET A 283 10.54 6.69 -8.87
CA MET A 283 11.25 5.72 -9.70
C MET A 283 10.63 4.35 -9.50
N ALA A 284 10.72 3.50 -10.52
CA ALA A 284 10.32 2.11 -10.46
C ALA A 284 11.50 1.23 -10.87
N ILE A 285 11.82 0.24 -10.05
CA ILE A 285 12.86 -0.74 -10.31
C ILE A 285 12.15 -2.07 -10.57
N PRO A 286 12.15 -2.58 -11.82
CA PRO A 286 11.55 -3.88 -12.13
C PRO A 286 12.10 -4.98 -11.22
N LEU A 287 11.23 -5.76 -10.59
CA LEU A 287 11.67 -6.83 -9.67
C LEU A 287 12.54 -7.87 -10.38
N ARG A 288 12.32 -8.08 -11.69
CA ARG A 288 13.17 -8.94 -12.52
C ARG A 288 14.64 -8.53 -12.52
N CYS A 289 14.97 -7.25 -12.38
CA CYS A 289 16.35 -6.79 -12.29
C CYS A 289 17.07 -7.35 -11.07
N LEU A 290 16.35 -7.53 -9.97
CA LEU A 290 16.87 -8.10 -8.73
C LEU A 290 16.81 -9.64 -8.78
N ARG A 291 15.75 -10.22 -9.35
CA ARG A 291 15.59 -11.67 -9.52
C ARG A 291 16.69 -12.25 -10.42
N ASP A 292 16.87 -11.66 -11.60
CA ASP A 292 17.82 -12.13 -12.61
C ASP A 292 19.27 -11.94 -12.13
N ALA A 293 19.50 -11.00 -11.19
CA ALA A 293 20.76 -10.80 -10.50
C ALA A 293 20.94 -11.68 -9.22
N GLY A 294 19.98 -12.55 -8.90
CA GLY A 294 20.15 -13.64 -7.93
C GLY A 294 19.40 -13.52 -6.60
N VAL A 295 18.39 -12.65 -6.47
CA VAL A 295 17.52 -12.64 -5.29
C VAL A 295 16.63 -13.89 -5.28
N ASP A 296 16.59 -14.61 -4.16
CA ASP A 296 15.57 -15.64 -3.90
C ASP A 296 14.24 -14.95 -3.54
N MET A 297 13.38 -14.79 -4.55
CA MET A 297 12.09 -14.12 -4.42
C MET A 297 11.11 -14.85 -3.49
N GLN A 298 11.35 -16.11 -3.12
CA GLN A 298 10.50 -16.84 -2.17
C GLN A 298 10.83 -16.54 -0.71
N ARG A 299 11.98 -15.93 -0.44
CA ARG A 299 12.52 -15.75 0.92
C ARG A 299 13.10 -14.35 1.14
N VAL A 300 12.43 -13.32 0.64
CA VAL A 300 12.88 -11.93 0.81
C VAL A 300 12.70 -11.49 2.26
N ILE A 301 13.78 -11.10 2.92
CA ILE A 301 13.76 -10.64 4.32
C ILE A 301 13.89 -9.12 4.43
N ALA A 302 14.41 -8.47 3.38
CA ALA A 302 14.45 -7.01 3.28
C ALA A 302 14.16 -6.59 1.84
N PRO A 303 12.93 -6.13 1.54
CA PRO A 303 12.54 -5.76 0.18
C PRO A 303 13.27 -4.52 -0.35
N ILE A 304 13.86 -3.70 0.52
CA ILE A 304 14.66 -2.55 0.11
C ILE A 304 15.85 -2.31 1.04
N THR A 305 16.99 -2.05 0.42
CA THR A 305 18.19 -1.43 1.00
C THR A 305 18.60 -0.26 0.13
N ILE A 306 19.10 0.83 0.71
CA ILE A 306 19.76 1.91 -0.04
C ILE A 306 21.12 2.17 0.60
N SER A 307 22.17 2.18 -0.20
CA SER A 307 23.54 2.40 0.29
C SER A 307 24.32 3.38 -0.58
N THR A 308 25.20 4.13 0.08
CA THR A 308 26.23 4.94 -0.57
C THR A 308 27.37 5.22 0.41
N ALA A 309 28.56 5.50 -0.11
CA ALA A 309 29.69 6.03 0.66
C ALA A 309 29.82 7.55 0.55
N GLY A 310 29.07 8.18 -0.37
CA GLY A 310 29.13 9.61 -0.63
C GLY A 310 28.13 10.41 0.21
N ARG A 311 28.10 11.72 -0.02
CA ARG A 311 27.05 12.59 0.50
C ARG A 311 25.78 12.40 -0.30
N LEU A 312 24.65 12.33 0.39
CA LEU A 312 23.31 12.25 -0.20
C LEU A 312 22.32 12.71 0.87
N THR A 313 21.36 13.56 0.50
CA THR A 313 20.17 13.80 1.32
C THR A 313 18.94 13.42 0.50
N LEU A 314 18.26 12.37 0.92
CA LEU A 314 17.14 11.74 0.22
C LEU A 314 15.93 11.67 1.16
N SER A 315 14.81 12.27 0.76
CA SER A 315 13.53 12.06 1.43
C SER A 315 12.73 10.98 0.70
N VAL A 316 12.17 10.03 1.44
CA VAL A 316 11.32 8.94 0.94
C VAL A 316 9.97 9.03 1.65
N SER A 317 8.89 8.90 0.90
CA SER A 317 7.52 9.04 1.42
C SER A 317 6.64 7.83 1.14
N ASP A 318 7.04 7.01 0.17
CA ASP A 318 6.35 5.77 -0.17
C ASP A 318 7.35 4.79 -0.79
N VAL A 319 7.26 3.53 -0.38
CA VAL A 319 7.94 2.39 -0.99
C VAL A 319 6.91 1.27 -1.09
N ARG A 320 6.71 0.74 -2.30
CA ARG A 320 5.77 -0.36 -2.55
C ARG A 320 6.19 -1.24 -3.71
N ILE A 321 5.70 -2.46 -3.72
CA ILE A 321 5.74 -3.37 -4.86
C ILE A 321 4.40 -3.27 -5.58
N ALA A 322 4.40 -2.76 -6.81
CA ALA A 322 3.20 -2.53 -7.60
C ALA A 322 3.49 -2.52 -9.09
N SER A 323 2.43 -2.48 -9.91
CA SER A 323 2.57 -2.26 -11.36
C SER A 323 3.05 -0.83 -11.64
N ALA A 324 3.96 -0.70 -12.61
CA ALA A 324 4.48 0.59 -13.07
C ALA A 324 4.60 0.57 -14.59
N ALA A 325 4.22 1.68 -15.24
CA ALA A 325 4.40 1.87 -16.68
C ALA A 325 5.85 2.25 -17.01
N VAL A 326 6.78 1.34 -16.74
CA VAL A 326 8.22 1.50 -17.02
C VAL A 326 8.74 0.35 -17.88
N SER A 327 9.84 0.61 -18.60
CA SER A 327 10.53 -0.44 -19.33
C SER A 327 11.05 -1.50 -18.37
N GLN A 328 10.54 -2.73 -18.51
CA GLN A 328 10.91 -3.87 -17.68
C GLN A 328 12.37 -4.32 -17.88
N THR A 329 13.05 -3.83 -18.93
CA THR A 329 14.44 -4.17 -19.25
C THR A 329 15.46 -3.15 -18.77
N GLN A 330 15.03 -2.00 -18.24
CA GLN A 330 15.92 -0.96 -17.72
C GLN A 330 16.14 -1.11 -16.22
N CYS A 331 17.27 -1.72 -15.86
CA CYS A 331 17.66 -1.92 -14.47
C CYS A 331 18.51 -0.73 -13.97
N GLY A 332 17.86 0.26 -13.36
CA GLY A 332 18.56 1.32 -12.61
C GLY A 332 19.16 2.46 -13.46
N GLN A 333 18.70 2.63 -14.69
CA GLN A 333 19.02 3.78 -15.54
C GLN A 333 17.72 4.48 -15.92
N ALA A 334 17.74 5.82 -15.91
CA ALA A 334 16.74 6.61 -16.62
C ALA A 334 16.95 6.42 -18.14
#